data_AF-A0A7J3DQL0-F1
#
_entry.id   AF-A0A7J3DQL0-F1
#
_cell.length_a   1.000
_cell.length_b   1.000
_cell.length_c   1.000
_cell.angle_alpha   90.00
_cell.angle_beta   90.00
_cell.angle_gamma   90.00
#
_symmetry.space_group_name_H-M   'P 1'
#
loop_
_entity.id
_entity.type
_entity.pdbx_description
1 polymer ?
#
loop_
_entity_poly.entity_id
_entity_poly.type
_entity_poly.pdbx_seq_one_letter_code
_entity_poly.pdbx_strand_id
1 'polypeptide(L)'
;MVSWSTAFKKALLYVGFLIMWLIIGSVIFGVGFIVGGFGVQEIQLGPFGSIPTPTMVNPLAFLVVVIIGYIVILLGTIATFFKIVAEITAEEVERRLKTSSS
;
A
#
# COMPACT_ATOMS: atom_id res chain seq x y z
N MET A 1 7.28 29.59 11.41
CA MET A 1 8.17 28.41 11.43
C MET A 1 7.53 27.35 12.30
N VAL A 2 7.13 26.25 11.67
CA VAL A 2 6.53 25.09 12.31
C VAL A 2 7.51 24.55 13.36
N SER A 3 7.01 24.28 14.57
CA SER A 3 7.87 23.74 15.63
C SER A 3 8.31 22.33 15.26
N TRP A 4 9.54 21.96 15.63
CA TRP A 4 10.06 20.60 15.43
C TRP A 4 9.15 19.52 16.04
N SER A 5 8.51 19.81 17.18
CA SER A 5 7.53 18.93 17.82
C SER A 5 6.28 18.71 16.94
N THR A 6 5.80 19.75 16.26
CA THR A 6 4.63 19.64 15.36
C THR A 6 4.97 18.82 14.12
N ALA A 7 6.15 19.05 13.54
CA ALA A 7 6.64 18.28 12.39
C ALA A 7 6.78 16.79 12.73
N PHE A 8 7.35 16.47 13.90
CA PHE A 8 7.46 15.09 14.38
C PHE A 8 6.09 14.42 14.57
N LYS A 9 5.11 15.14 15.15
CA LYS A 9 3.75 14.61 15.33
C LYS A 9 3.06 14.29 13.99
N LYS A 10 3.20 15.17 12.99
CA LYS A 10 2.66 14.93 11.64
C LYS A 10 3.38 13.79 10.93
N ALA A 11 4.70 13.64 11.12
CA ALA A 11 5.46 12.51 10.60
C ALA A 11 5.03 11.17 11.25
N LEU A 12 4.80 11.15 12.57
CA LEU A 12 4.29 9.96 13.26
C LEU A 12 2.90 9.57 12.72
N LEU A 13 2.03 10.56 12.49
CA LEU A 13 0.73 10.33 11.87
C LEU A 13 0.88 9.75 10.46
N TYR A 14 1.80 10.27 9.65
CA TYR A 14 2.12 9.72 8.33
C TYR A 14 2.54 8.24 8.41
N VAL A 15 3.42 7.89 9.34
CA VAL A 15 3.84 6.49 9.57
C VAL A 15 2.64 5.60 9.94
N GLY A 16 1.72 6.08 10.78
CA GLY A 16 0.49 5.35 11.10
C GLY A 16 -0.36 5.07 9.85
N PHE A 17 -0.50 6.05 8.97
CA PHE A 17 -1.20 5.87 7.69
C PHE A 17 -0.45 4.93 6.73
N LEU A 18 0.88 4.96 6.70
CA LEU A 18 1.66 3.99 5.91
C LEU A 18 1.37 2.56 6.34
N ILE A 19 1.36 2.30 7.65
CA ILE A 19 1.01 0.99 8.20
C ILE A 19 -0.41 0.60 7.79
N MET A 20 -1.37 1.52 7.90
CA MET A 20 -2.74 1.27 7.49
C MET A 20 -2.86 0.90 6.00
N TRP A 21 -2.18 1.62 5.11
CA TRP A 21 -2.18 1.31 3.68
C TRP A 21 -1.50 -0.04 3.38
N LEU A 22 -0.42 -0.37 4.09
CA LEU A 22 0.21 -1.70 3.99
C LEU A 22 -0.74 -2.81 4.43
N ILE A 23 -1.52 -2.62 5.50
CA ILE A 23 -2.53 -3.59 5.94
C ILE A 23 -3.59 -3.77 4.84
N ILE A 24 -4.15 -2.66 4.34
CA ILE A 24 -5.18 -2.70 3.27
C ILE A 24 -4.65 -3.41 2.03
N GLY A 25 -3.44 -3.07 1.57
CA GLY A 25 -2.83 -3.71 0.42
C GLY A 25 -2.50 -5.19 0.65
N SER A 26 -2.08 -5.56 1.87
CA SER A 26 -1.82 -6.96 2.24
C SER A 26 -3.10 -7.80 2.22
N VAL A 27 -4.23 -7.23 2.63
CA VAL A 27 -5.54 -7.90 2.50
C VAL A 27 -5.87 -8.14 1.03
N ILE A 28 -5.66 -7.14 0.16
CA ILE A 28 -5.86 -7.28 -1.28
C ILE A 28 -4.94 -8.36 -1.86
N PHE A 29 -3.68 -8.42 -1.44
CA PHE A 29 -2.75 -9.48 -1.84
C PHE A 29 -3.24 -10.86 -1.40
N GLY A 30 -3.75 -10.97 -0.17
CA GLY A 30 -4.38 -12.20 0.33
C GLY A 30 -5.54 -12.66 -0.55
N VAL A 31 -6.41 -11.74 -0.97
CA VAL A 31 -7.47 -12.04 -1.95
C VAL A 31 -6.88 -12.50 -3.28
N GLY A 32 -5.78 -11.89 -3.73
CA GLY A 32 -5.05 -12.31 -4.92
C GLY A 32 -4.63 -13.77 -4.88
N PHE A 33 -4.10 -14.26 -3.75
CA PHE A 33 -3.77 -15.67 -3.57
C PHE A 33 -4.99 -16.59 -3.58
N ILE A 34 -6.11 -16.16 -2.98
CA ILE A 34 -7.37 -16.93 -2.98
C ILE A 34 -7.92 -17.05 -4.41
N VAL A 35 -7.95 -15.94 -5.15
CA VAL A 35 -8.47 -15.90 -6.53
C VAL A 35 -7.52 -16.58 -7.51
N GLY A 36 -6.21 -16.44 -7.32
CA GLY A 36 -5.18 -17.11 -8.11
C GLY A 36 -5.22 -18.62 -7.95
N GLY A 37 -5.60 -19.10 -6.76
CA GLY A 37 -5.74 -20.51 -6.42
C GLY A 37 -4.40 -21.25 -6.39
N PHE A 38 -4.33 -22.26 -5.53
CA PHE A 38 -3.20 -23.20 -5.52
C PHE A 38 -3.63 -24.48 -6.22
N GLY A 39 -2.84 -24.91 -7.19
CA GLY A 39 -3.05 -26.13 -7.95
C GLY A 39 -1.81 -27.01 -7.92
N VAL A 40 -1.97 -28.23 -8.41
CA VAL A 40 -0.86 -29.14 -8.68
C VAL A 40 -0.93 -29.52 -10.14
N GLN A 41 0.14 -29.27 -10.88
CA GLN A 41 0.28 -29.71 -12.26
C GLN A 41 1.28 -30.86 -12.30
N GLU A 42 0.91 -31.94 -12.98
CA GLU A 42 1.84 -33.02 -13.24
C GLU A 42 2.73 -32.65 -14.43
N ILE A 43 4.03 -32.52 -14.17
CA ILE A 43 5.02 -32.37 -15.24
C ILE A 43 5.51 -33.78 -15.57
N GLN A 44 5.27 -34.18 -16.82
CA GLN A 44 5.70 -35.48 -17.32
C GLN A 44 7.19 -35.41 -17.68
N LEU A 45 8.03 -36.18 -16.98
CA LEU A 45 9.49 -36.19 -17.19
C LEU A 45 9.94 -37.28 -18.16
N GLY A 46 9.00 -38.02 -18.75
CA GLY A 46 9.26 -39.10 -19.69
C GLY A 46 8.13 -40.14 -19.67
N PRO A 47 8.34 -41.32 -20.31
CA PRO A 47 7.31 -42.35 -20.45
C PRO A 47 6.88 -43.03 -19.14
N PHE A 48 7.66 -42.86 -18.07
CA PHE A 48 7.54 -43.66 -16.84
C PHE A 48 7.36 -42.84 -15.55
N GLY A 49 7.15 -41.53 -15.64
CA GLY A 49 6.96 -40.73 -14.43
C GLY A 49 6.44 -39.33 -14.68
N SER A 50 5.46 -38.95 -13.86
CA SER A 50 5.08 -37.56 -13.61
C SER A 50 5.55 -37.15 -12.22
N ILE A 51 5.95 -35.89 -12.07
CA ILE A 51 6.18 -35.29 -10.75
C ILE A 51 5.11 -34.24 -10.53
N PRO A 52 4.37 -34.30 -9.40
CA PRO A 52 3.45 -33.24 -9.02
C PRO A 52 4.26 -31.97 -8.69
N THR A 53 3.95 -30.89 -9.39
CA THR A 53 4.55 -29.57 -9.16
C THR A 53 3.49 -28.57 -8.72
N PRO A 54 3.74 -27.78 -7.67
CA PRO A 54 2.85 -26.69 -7.29
C PRO A 54 2.72 -25.71 -8.45
N THR A 55 1.49 -25.36 -8.80
CA THR A 55 1.19 -24.36 -9.82
C THR A 55 0.13 -23.38 -9.31
N MET A 56 -0.04 -22.26 -10.00
CA MET A 56 -1.19 -21.38 -9.78
C MET A 56 -2.26 -21.67 -10.83
N VAL A 57 -3.51 -21.80 -10.37
CA VAL A 57 -4.64 -22.14 -11.25
C VAL A 57 -4.95 -20.98 -12.19
N ASN A 58 -4.85 -19.74 -11.70
CA ASN A 58 -5.09 -18.53 -12.47
C ASN A 58 -4.01 -17.47 -12.17
N PRO A 59 -2.82 -17.60 -12.78
CA PRO A 59 -1.70 -16.69 -12.52
C PRO A 59 -1.98 -15.26 -12.99
N LEU A 60 -2.82 -15.09 -14.03
CA LEU A 60 -3.17 -13.77 -14.54
C LEU A 60 -4.10 -13.03 -13.57
N ALA A 61 -5.12 -13.69 -13.02
CA ALA A 61 -5.97 -13.08 -12.01
C ALA A 61 -5.19 -12.73 -10.73
N PHE A 62 -4.31 -13.61 -10.28
CA PHE A 62 -3.37 -13.31 -9.19
C PHE A 62 -2.58 -12.02 -9.45
N LEU A 63 -1.92 -11.96 -10.60
CA LEU A 63 -1.07 -10.83 -10.98
C LEU A 63 -1.86 -9.51 -11.01
N VAL A 64 -3.06 -9.52 -11.61
CA VAL A 64 -3.93 -8.33 -11.68
C VAL A 64 -4.30 -7.84 -10.28
N VAL A 65 -4.72 -8.73 -9.38
CA VAL A 65 -5.12 -8.35 -8.02
C VAL A 65 -3.93 -7.82 -7.21
N VAL A 66 -2.75 -8.43 -7.36
CA VAL A 66 -1.52 -7.93 -6.71
C VAL A 66 -1.13 -6.56 -7.24
N ILE A 67 -1.22 -6.32 -8.55
CA ILE A 67 -0.96 -5.00 -9.12
C ILE A 67 -1.93 -3.96 -8.55
N ILE A 68 -3.22 -4.29 -8.42
CA ILE A 68 -4.22 -3.39 -7.83
C ILE A 68 -3.87 -3.08 -6.38
N GLY A 69 -3.54 -4.07 -5.56
CA GLY A 69 -3.14 -3.85 -4.16
C GLY A 69 -1.92 -2.94 -4.03
N TYR A 70 -0.94 -3.10 -4.93
CA TYR A 70 0.24 -2.24 -4.98
C TYR A 70 -0.10 -0.80 -5.35
N ILE A 71 -0.96 -0.61 -6.37
CA ILE A 71 -1.44 0.72 -6.78
C ILE A 71 -2.19 1.39 -5.62
N VAL A 72 -3.02 0.65 -4.88
CA VAL A 72 -3.73 1.18 -3.71
C VAL A 72 -2.77 1.65 -2.61
N ILE A 73 -1.74 0.86 -2.29
CA ILE A 73 -0.71 1.27 -1.32
C ILE A 73 -0.02 2.56 -1.80
N LEU A 74 0.40 2.61 -3.06
CA LEU A 74 1.15 3.72 -3.62
C LEU A 74 0.31 5.00 -3.65
N LEU A 75 -0.91 4.94 -4.18
CA LEU A 75 -1.82 6.08 -4.24
C LEU A 75 -2.24 6.54 -2.85
N GLY A 76 -2.55 5.61 -1.94
CA GLY A 76 -2.89 5.93 -0.56
C GLY A 76 -1.76 6.65 0.18
N THR A 77 -0.52 6.19 -0.02
CA THR A 77 0.69 6.81 0.53
C THR A 77 0.87 8.23 0.01
N ILE A 78 0.81 8.42 -1.31
CA ILE A 78 0.94 9.74 -1.95
C ILE A 78 -0.17 10.69 -1.51
N ALA A 79 -1.42 10.23 -1.46
CA ALA A 79 -2.56 11.02 -1.00
C ALA A 79 -2.40 11.48 0.45
N THR A 80 -1.93 10.58 1.32
CA THR A 80 -1.66 10.91 2.73
C THR A 80 -0.56 11.95 2.85
N PHE A 81 0.52 11.78 2.08
CA PHE A 81 1.63 12.74 2.04
C PHE A 81 1.14 14.14 1.64
N PHE A 82 0.42 14.26 0.52
CA PHE A 82 -0.13 15.54 0.06
C PHE A 82 -1.06 16.17 1.09
N LYS A 83 -1.93 15.38 1.72
CA LYS A 83 -2.83 15.88 2.76
C LYS A 83 -2.06 16.49 3.93
N ILE A 84 -1.02 15.81 4.42
CA ILE A 84 -0.23 16.29 5.56
C ILE A 84 0.53 17.57 5.19
N VAL A 85 1.13 17.63 3.99
CA VAL A 85 1.83 18.84 3.51
C VAL A 85 0.86 20.01 3.36
N ALA A 86 -0.33 19.77 2.82
CA ALA A 86 -1.37 20.78 2.68
C ALA A 86 -1.83 21.31 4.05
N GLU A 87 -2.06 20.43 5.03
CA GLU A 87 -2.41 20.82 6.40
C GLU A 87 -1.31 21.66 7.05
N ILE A 88 -0.05 21.24 6.96
CA ILE A 88 1.09 22.00 7.52
C ILE A 88 1.18 23.39 6.88
N THR A 89 0.97 23.47 5.56
CA THR A 89 1.02 24.74 4.82
C THR A 89 -0.11 25.67 5.24
N ALA A 90 -1.33 25.15 5.35
CA ALA A 90 -2.49 25.92 5.80
C ALA A 90 -2.32 26.42 7.25
N GLU A 91 -1.84 25.56 8.16
CA GLU A 91 -1.56 25.92 9.56
C GLU A 91 -0.52 27.06 9.67
N GLU A 92 0.54 27.02 8.86
CA GLU A 92 1.56 28.09 8.85
C GLU A 92 1.02 29.40 8.23
N VAL A 93 0.21 29.33 7.17
CA VAL A 93 -0.42 30.52 6.57
C VAL A 93 -1.38 31.19 7.56
N GLU A 94 -2.26 30.42 8.19
CA GLU A 94 -3.22 30.93 9.16
C GLU A 94 -2.52 31.59 10.36
N ARG A 95 -1.45 30.97 10.86
CA ARG A 95 -0.65 31.52 11.96
C ARG A 95 -0.05 32.87 11.59
N ARG A 96 0.50 33.03 10.39
CA ARG A 96 1.10 34.30 9.95
C ARG A 96 0.08 35.42 9.80
N LEU A 97 -1.10 35.11 9.27
CA LEU A 97 -2.20 36.06 9.15
C LEU A 97 -2.66 36.56 10.52
N LYS A 98 -2.78 35.66 11.51
CA LYS A 98 -3.13 36.04 12.89
C LYS A 98 -2.09 36.96 13.51
N THR A 99 -0.79 36.66 13.38
CA THR A 99 0.29 37.51 13.90
C THR A 99 0.39 38.87 13.21
N SER A 100 0.03 39.01 11.93
CA SER A 100 0.08 40.32 11.26
C SER A 100 -1.13 41.21 11.56
N SER A 101 -2.19 40.66 12.16
CA SER A 101 -3.42 41.39 12.52
C SER A 101 -3.46 41.88 13.97
N SER A 102 -2.46 41.51 14.78
CA SER A 102 -2.27 41.98 16.17
C SER A 102 -1.12 42.97 16.26
#